data_AF-A0AAE5T1J1-F1
#
_entry.id   AF-A0AAE5T1J1-F1
#
_cell.length_a   1.000
_cell.length_b   1.000
_cell.length_c   1.000
_cell.angle_alpha   90.00
_cell.angle_beta   90.00
_cell.angle_gamma   90.00
#
_symmetry.space_group_name_H-M   'P 1'
#
loop_
_entity.id
_entity.type
_entity.pdbx_description
1 polymer ?
#
loop_
_entity_poly.entity_id
_entity_poly.type
_entity_poly.pdbx_seq_one_letter_code
_entity_poly.pdbx_strand_id
1 'polypeptide(L)'
;MSYKNERFYKDILTNEQFFIAVKDKKIVKHEHNGKQLFCFWTREGFAKEYLENLNVAFDKLITMDIDRFTTYELDDMFDEEDEAVVNVTTDAEGHEISILSAFNDIMTDIDRLRIREFVEDVSNSDTVYGLTQKGMKEFMVVSDENDHFEESHFMPVWSLSQRAKRVAHEDFESFELIDVEGEVFAEWLDELRDDNRYVAIDLKPGVVGTIVSAQKLANELTF
;
A
#
# COMPACT_ATOMS: atom_id res chain seq x y z
N MET A 1 -11.76 -2.74 -22.90
CA MET A 1 -11.23 -1.50 -22.28
C MET A 1 -10.33 -1.91 -21.14
N SER A 2 -9.25 -1.17 -20.86
CA SER A 2 -8.37 -1.49 -19.71
C SER A 2 -9.09 -1.17 -18.40
N TYR A 3 -9.02 -2.08 -17.42
CA TYR A 3 -9.56 -1.88 -16.08
C TYR A 3 -8.98 -0.63 -15.38
N LYS A 4 -7.81 -0.13 -15.82
CA LYS A 4 -7.20 1.12 -15.30
C LYS A 4 -8.07 2.36 -15.50
N ASN A 5 -8.99 2.34 -16.46
CA ASN A 5 -9.94 3.43 -16.68
C ASN A 5 -11.18 3.33 -15.79
N GLU A 6 -11.38 2.20 -15.12
CA GLU A 6 -12.55 1.93 -14.29
C GLU A 6 -12.51 2.70 -12.99
N ARG A 7 -13.69 2.91 -12.42
CA ARG A 7 -13.85 3.58 -11.12
C ARG A 7 -13.12 2.82 -10.01
N PHE A 8 -13.11 1.48 -10.08
CA PHE A 8 -12.41 0.63 -9.12
C PHE A 8 -10.95 1.04 -8.98
N TYR A 9 -10.24 1.16 -10.10
CA TYR A 9 -8.84 1.52 -10.12
C TYR A 9 -8.59 2.90 -9.49
N LYS A 10 -9.35 3.90 -9.92
CA LYS A 10 -9.21 5.28 -9.41
C LYS A 10 -9.55 5.42 -7.92
N ASP A 11 -10.61 4.74 -7.49
CA ASP A 11 -11.03 4.77 -6.08
C ASP A 11 -9.95 4.12 -5.19
N ILE A 12 -9.30 3.04 -5.65
CA ILE A 12 -8.21 2.40 -4.90
C ILE A 12 -6.96 3.29 -4.86
N LEU A 13 -6.57 3.91 -5.97
CA LEU A 13 -5.42 4.84 -5.99
C LEU A 13 -5.61 6.04 -5.03
N THR A 14 -6.85 6.32 -4.61
CA THR A 14 -7.16 7.44 -3.71
C THR A 14 -7.38 7.00 -2.27
N ASN A 15 -8.13 5.92 -2.07
CA ASN A 15 -8.56 5.48 -0.74
C ASN A 15 -7.71 4.34 -0.19
N GLU A 16 -6.94 3.68 -1.06
CA GLU A 16 -6.04 2.56 -0.74
C GLU A 16 -6.75 1.41 -0.01
N GLN A 17 -8.05 1.26 -0.27
CA GLN A 17 -8.92 0.30 0.39
C GLN A 17 -9.94 -0.27 -0.58
N PHE A 18 -10.34 -1.51 -0.31
CA PHE A 18 -11.45 -2.18 -0.97
C PHE A 18 -12.21 -3.05 0.02
N PHE A 19 -13.34 -3.62 -0.41
CA PHE A 19 -14.25 -4.39 0.41
C PHE A 19 -14.45 -5.77 -0.19
N ILE A 20 -14.44 -6.78 0.67
CA ILE A 20 -14.81 -8.15 0.34
C ILE A 20 -15.98 -8.59 1.21
N ALA A 21 -16.85 -9.43 0.66
CA ALA A 21 -17.91 -10.07 1.44
C ALA A 21 -17.44 -11.45 1.90
N VAL A 22 -17.74 -11.80 3.15
CA VAL A 22 -17.42 -13.13 3.68
C VAL A 22 -18.65 -13.84 4.23
N LYS A 23 -18.68 -15.15 4.03
CA LYS A 23 -19.67 -16.07 4.60
C LYS A 23 -18.95 -17.32 5.13
N ASP A 24 -19.19 -17.69 6.38
CA ASP A 24 -18.59 -18.86 7.04
C ASP A 24 -17.04 -18.86 6.91
N LYS A 25 -16.44 -17.68 7.09
CA LYS A 25 -14.99 -17.41 6.95
C LYS A 25 -14.42 -17.59 5.53
N LYS A 26 -15.26 -17.70 4.51
CA LYS A 26 -14.85 -17.76 3.10
C LYS A 26 -15.30 -16.52 2.37
N ILE A 27 -14.51 -16.07 1.39
CA ILE A 27 -14.90 -14.96 0.52
C ILE A 27 -16.08 -15.40 -0.33
N VAL A 28 -17.10 -14.54 -0.41
CA VAL A 28 -18.25 -14.75 -1.27
C VAL A 28 -17.81 -14.64 -2.73
N LYS A 29 -18.15 -15.65 -3.51
CA LYS A 29 -18.03 -15.64 -4.97
C LYS A 29 -19.40 -15.42 -5.61
N HIS A 30 -19.42 -14.84 -6.80
CA HIS A 30 -20.62 -14.64 -7.58
C HIS A 30 -20.48 -15.30 -8.96
N GLU A 31 -21.61 -15.78 -9.49
CA GLU A 31 -21.65 -16.28 -10.86
C GLU A 31 -21.69 -15.12 -11.84
N HIS A 32 -20.59 -14.90 -12.55
CA HIS A 32 -20.49 -13.89 -13.59
C HIS A 32 -20.01 -14.56 -14.89
N ASN A 33 -20.75 -14.37 -15.99
CA ASN A 33 -20.47 -15.02 -17.27
C ASN A 33 -20.29 -16.55 -17.20
N GLY A 34 -21.02 -17.22 -16.29
CA GLY A 34 -20.94 -18.66 -16.07
C GLY A 34 -19.70 -19.14 -15.30
N LYS A 35 -18.91 -18.22 -14.74
CA LYS A 35 -17.77 -18.50 -13.86
C LYS A 35 -18.08 -18.05 -12.43
N GLN A 36 -17.52 -18.75 -11.45
CA GLN A 36 -17.58 -18.34 -10.04
C GLN A 36 -16.39 -17.42 -9.74
N LEU A 37 -16.62 -16.12 -9.75
CA LEU A 37 -15.59 -15.10 -9.57
C LEU A 37 -15.64 -14.50 -8.17
N PHE A 38 -14.50 -14.09 -7.63
CA PHE A 38 -14.47 -13.27 -6.43
C PHE A 38 -15.09 -11.89 -6.70
N CYS A 39 -15.59 -11.21 -5.67
CA CYS A 39 -16.17 -9.88 -5.83
C CYS A 39 -15.48 -8.86 -4.94
N PHE A 40 -14.98 -7.79 -5.55
CA PHE A 40 -14.33 -6.67 -4.85
C PHE A 40 -15.05 -5.36 -5.12
N TRP A 41 -15.23 -4.56 -4.08
CA TRP A 41 -15.87 -3.25 -4.19
C TRP A 41 -14.99 -2.16 -3.59
N THR A 42 -15.08 -0.95 -4.13
CA THR A 42 -14.43 0.23 -3.51
C THR A 42 -15.38 1.03 -2.63
N ARG A 43 -16.64 0.59 -2.52
CA ARG A 43 -17.68 1.25 -1.73
C ARG A 43 -18.54 0.22 -1.02
N GLU A 44 -18.62 0.32 0.29
CA GLU A 44 -19.43 -0.58 1.12
C GLU A 44 -20.90 -0.58 0.70
N GLY A 45 -21.45 0.59 0.36
CA GLY A 45 -22.84 0.72 -0.09
C GLY A 45 -23.15 -0.08 -1.35
N PHE A 46 -22.22 -0.10 -2.32
CA PHE A 46 -22.38 -0.88 -3.55
C PHE A 46 -22.37 -2.38 -3.27
N ALA A 47 -21.47 -2.84 -2.40
CA ALA A 47 -21.41 -4.23 -1.99
C ALA A 47 -22.70 -4.67 -1.29
N LYS A 48 -23.18 -3.90 -0.30
CA LYS A 48 -24.41 -4.23 0.44
C LYS A 48 -25.63 -4.28 -0.46
N GLU A 49 -25.86 -3.23 -1.24
CA GLU A 49 -27.01 -3.14 -2.13
C GLU A 49 -27.00 -4.29 -3.14
N TYR A 50 -25.85 -4.62 -3.73
CA TYR A 50 -25.72 -5.73 -4.66
C TYR A 50 -26.07 -7.09 -4.02
N LEU A 51 -25.47 -7.38 -2.87
CA LEU A 51 -25.64 -8.67 -2.19
C LEU A 51 -27.07 -8.84 -1.67
N GLU A 52 -27.68 -7.78 -1.13
CA GLU A 52 -29.04 -7.80 -0.63
C GLU A 52 -30.06 -7.98 -1.78
N ASN A 53 -29.89 -7.26 -2.90
CA ASN A 53 -30.80 -7.38 -4.04
C ASN A 53 -30.76 -8.77 -4.69
N LEU A 54 -29.60 -9.42 -4.71
CA LEU A 54 -29.45 -10.78 -5.22
C LEU A 54 -29.73 -11.85 -4.16
N ASN A 55 -30.11 -11.45 -2.94
CA ASN A 55 -30.35 -12.35 -1.81
C ASN A 55 -29.17 -13.30 -1.55
N VAL A 56 -27.94 -12.80 -1.71
CA VAL A 56 -26.70 -13.53 -1.44
C VAL A 56 -26.41 -13.46 0.05
N ALA A 57 -26.28 -14.61 0.70
CA ALA A 57 -25.99 -14.67 2.13
C ALA A 57 -24.52 -14.29 2.41
N PHE A 58 -24.31 -13.31 3.30
CA PHE A 58 -23.00 -12.94 3.82
C PHE A 58 -23.11 -12.63 5.32
N ASP A 59 -22.01 -12.83 6.07
CA ASP A 59 -21.96 -12.53 7.51
C ASP A 59 -21.53 -11.08 7.76
N LYS A 60 -20.55 -10.60 6.98
CA LYS A 60 -20.04 -9.23 7.05
C LYS A 60 -19.29 -8.84 5.79
N LEU A 61 -19.17 -7.53 5.59
CA LEU A 61 -18.18 -6.95 4.69
C LEU A 61 -16.90 -6.67 5.48
N ILE A 62 -15.75 -7.00 4.90
CA ILE A 62 -14.43 -6.72 5.45
C ILE A 62 -13.79 -5.64 4.59
N THR A 63 -13.32 -4.57 5.24
CA THR A 63 -12.45 -3.58 4.62
C THR A 63 -11.02 -4.14 4.58
N MET A 64 -10.43 -4.11 3.40
CA MET A 64 -9.06 -4.52 3.13
C MET A 64 -8.24 -3.26 2.86
N ASP A 65 -7.14 -3.07 3.60
CA ASP A 65 -6.11 -2.08 3.26
C ASP A 65 -5.21 -2.69 2.18
N ILE A 66 -4.94 -1.94 1.12
CA ILE A 66 -4.26 -2.49 -0.04
C ILE A 66 -2.83 -2.89 0.25
N ASP A 67 -2.08 -2.11 1.05
CA ASP A 67 -0.67 -2.42 1.31
C ASP A 67 -0.57 -3.72 2.11
N ARG A 68 -1.34 -3.80 3.21
CA ARG A 68 -1.39 -5.02 4.02
C ARG A 68 -1.83 -6.22 3.18
N PHE A 69 -2.85 -6.02 2.34
CA PHE A 69 -3.36 -7.07 1.49
C PHE A 69 -2.29 -7.59 0.52
N THR A 70 -1.61 -6.70 -0.19
CA THR A 70 -0.57 -7.10 -1.15
C THR A 70 0.69 -7.64 -0.51
N THR A 71 1.05 -7.18 0.69
CA THR A 71 2.28 -7.60 1.37
C THR A 71 2.12 -8.95 2.08
N TYR A 72 0.96 -9.22 2.68
CA TYR A 72 0.82 -10.37 3.59
C TYR A 72 -0.29 -11.35 3.25
N GLU A 73 -1.28 -10.95 2.45
CA GLU A 73 -2.52 -11.73 2.33
C GLU A 73 -2.78 -12.22 0.90
N LEU A 74 -2.25 -11.54 -0.11
CA LEU A 74 -2.52 -11.83 -1.52
C LEU A 74 -2.12 -13.26 -1.92
N ASP A 75 -0.86 -13.64 -1.68
CA ASP A 75 -0.32 -14.95 -2.08
C ASP A 75 -0.89 -16.10 -1.23
N ASP A 76 -1.29 -15.81 0.01
CA ASP A 76 -1.93 -16.80 0.90
C ASP A 76 -3.41 -17.03 0.53
N MET A 77 -4.08 -16.02 -0.05
CA MET A 77 -5.51 -16.05 -0.31
C MET A 77 -5.86 -16.42 -1.75
N PHE A 78 -4.97 -16.22 -2.73
CA PHE A 78 -5.28 -16.33 -4.15
C PHE A 78 -4.17 -17.02 -4.95
N ASP A 79 -4.59 -17.83 -5.92
CA ASP A 79 -3.70 -18.44 -6.93
C ASP A 79 -3.50 -17.49 -8.14
N GLU A 80 -2.48 -17.72 -8.96
CA GLU A 80 -2.18 -16.88 -10.14
C GLU A 80 -3.34 -16.79 -11.16
N GLU A 81 -4.15 -17.85 -11.24
CA GLU A 81 -5.28 -17.97 -12.17
C GLU A 81 -6.59 -17.41 -11.59
N ASP A 82 -6.60 -16.95 -10.33
CA ASP A 82 -7.82 -16.44 -9.70
C ASP A 82 -8.26 -15.10 -10.31
N GLU A 83 -9.55 -15.04 -10.61
CA GLU A 83 -10.22 -13.89 -11.24
C GLU A 83 -11.28 -13.30 -10.31
N ALA A 84 -11.43 -11.98 -10.37
CA ALA A 84 -12.46 -11.24 -9.65
C ALA A 84 -13.29 -10.37 -10.59
N VAL A 85 -14.54 -10.12 -10.23
CA VAL A 85 -15.36 -9.05 -10.77
C VAL A 85 -15.34 -7.85 -9.83
N VAL A 86 -14.96 -6.68 -10.34
CA VAL A 86 -14.85 -5.45 -9.55
C VAL A 86 -16.02 -4.52 -9.75
N ASN A 87 -16.47 -3.91 -8.64
CA ASN A 87 -17.54 -2.91 -8.61
C ASN A 87 -18.80 -3.32 -9.38
N VAL A 88 -19.13 -4.61 -9.35
CA VAL A 88 -20.43 -5.11 -9.80
C VAL A 88 -21.52 -4.50 -8.92
N THR A 89 -22.58 -4.01 -9.54
CA THR A 89 -23.74 -3.41 -8.86
C THR A 89 -25.02 -3.91 -9.51
N THR A 90 -26.18 -3.52 -9.00
CA THR A 90 -27.46 -3.82 -9.64
C THR A 90 -27.59 -3.23 -11.04
N ASP A 91 -26.90 -2.12 -11.30
CA ASP A 91 -27.02 -1.36 -12.55
C ASP A 91 -25.80 -1.52 -13.48
N ALA A 92 -24.74 -2.19 -13.02
CA ALA A 92 -23.51 -2.38 -13.78
C ALA A 92 -22.93 -3.78 -13.56
N GLU A 93 -22.59 -4.45 -14.66
CA GLU A 93 -22.05 -5.82 -14.70
C GLU A 93 -20.67 -5.95 -14.04
N GLY A 94 -20.00 -4.84 -13.74
CA GLY A 94 -18.64 -4.83 -13.19
C GLY A 94 -17.59 -5.10 -14.26
N HIS A 95 -16.36 -5.32 -13.84
CA HIS A 95 -15.25 -5.63 -14.72
C HIS A 95 -14.45 -6.82 -14.20
N GLU A 96 -14.18 -7.79 -15.07
CA GLU A 96 -13.33 -8.94 -14.72
C GLU A 96 -11.85 -8.52 -14.69
N ILE A 97 -11.13 -8.97 -13.67
CA ILE A 97 -9.69 -8.76 -13.50
C ILE A 97 -9.02 -10.08 -13.10
N SER A 98 -7.78 -10.28 -13.56
CA SER A 98 -6.84 -11.21 -12.91
C SER A 98 -6.35 -10.55 -11.62
N ILE A 99 -6.51 -11.24 -10.49
CA ILE A 99 -6.30 -10.64 -9.16
C ILE A 99 -4.83 -10.23 -9.00
N LEU A 100 -3.88 -11.17 -9.12
CA LEU A 100 -2.45 -10.86 -8.94
C LEU A 100 -1.97 -9.75 -9.88
N SER A 101 -2.29 -9.86 -11.18
CA SER A 101 -1.86 -8.87 -12.17
C SER A 101 -2.42 -7.49 -11.88
N ALA A 102 -3.69 -7.39 -11.48
CA ALA A 102 -4.32 -6.11 -11.21
C ALA A 102 -3.75 -5.46 -9.94
N PHE A 103 -3.54 -6.20 -8.86
CA PHE A 103 -2.98 -5.65 -7.63
C PHE A 103 -1.52 -5.24 -7.79
N ASN A 104 -0.71 -5.98 -8.54
CA ASN A 104 0.67 -5.58 -8.86
C ASN A 104 0.74 -4.27 -9.65
N ASP A 105 -0.13 -4.13 -10.65
CA ASP A 105 -0.25 -2.90 -11.44
C ASP A 105 -0.78 -1.71 -10.60
N ILE A 106 -1.71 -1.96 -9.68
CA ILE A 106 -2.22 -0.94 -8.76
C ILE A 106 -1.09 -0.48 -7.84
N MET A 107 -0.37 -1.41 -7.21
CA MET A 107 0.73 -1.09 -6.30
C MET A 107 1.83 -0.30 -7.00
N THR A 108 2.20 -0.69 -8.22
CA THR A 108 3.16 0.06 -9.04
C THR A 108 2.76 1.53 -9.22
N ASP A 109 1.48 1.80 -9.44
CA ASP A 109 0.98 3.15 -9.68
C ASP A 109 0.72 3.91 -8.36
N ILE A 110 0.38 3.22 -7.26
CA ILE A 110 0.37 3.78 -5.89
C ILE A 110 1.77 4.23 -5.48
N ASP A 111 2.80 3.40 -5.69
CA ASP A 111 4.18 3.75 -5.35
C ASP A 111 4.65 4.99 -6.11
N ARG A 112 4.28 5.12 -7.40
CA ARG A 112 4.58 6.32 -8.19
C ARG A 112 3.86 7.57 -7.68
N LEU A 113 2.64 7.43 -7.17
CA LEU A 113 1.90 8.53 -6.57
C LEU A 113 2.56 8.97 -5.27
N ARG A 114 2.89 8.02 -4.39
CA ARG A 114 3.51 8.28 -3.09
C ARG A 114 4.91 8.85 -3.19
N ILE A 115 5.75 8.35 -4.11
CA ILE A 115 7.07 8.95 -4.36
C ILE A 115 6.93 10.41 -4.77
N ARG A 116 5.98 10.73 -5.65
CA ARG A 116 5.75 12.11 -6.08
C ARG A 116 5.26 13.00 -4.95
N GLU A 117 4.30 12.53 -4.16
CA GLU A 117 3.77 13.26 -3.00
C GLU A 117 4.87 13.51 -1.96
N PHE A 118 5.67 12.47 -1.66
CA PHE A 118 6.81 12.57 -0.77
C PHE A 118 7.80 13.63 -1.24
N VAL A 119 8.20 13.60 -2.53
CA VAL A 119 9.11 14.58 -3.11
C VAL A 119 8.54 16.00 -3.03
N GLU A 120 7.25 16.18 -3.34
CA GLU A 120 6.58 17.48 -3.24
C GLU A 120 6.58 18.03 -1.81
N ASP A 121 6.23 17.20 -0.83
CA ASP A 121 6.23 17.56 0.59
C ASP A 121 7.64 17.95 1.09
N VAL A 122 8.66 17.18 0.68
CA VAL A 122 10.06 17.43 1.06
C VAL A 122 10.59 18.71 0.40
N SER A 123 10.37 18.92 -0.90
CA SER A 123 10.78 20.16 -1.57
C SER A 123 10.10 21.41 -1.00
N ASN A 124 8.90 21.27 -0.43
CA ASN A 124 8.19 22.38 0.21
C ASN A 124 8.71 22.70 1.62
N SER A 125 9.25 21.73 2.34
CA SER A 125 9.63 21.87 3.75
C SER A 125 11.14 21.85 4.00
N ASP A 126 11.92 21.36 3.03
CA ASP A 126 13.36 21.09 3.14
C ASP A 126 13.71 20.23 4.37
N THR A 127 12.82 19.29 4.71
CA THR A 127 12.97 18.44 5.90
C THR A 127 12.37 17.06 5.67
N VAL A 128 13.06 16.03 6.13
CA VAL A 128 12.51 14.68 6.30
C VAL A 128 12.51 14.30 7.77
N TYR A 129 11.63 13.38 8.12
CA TYR A 129 11.49 12.85 9.47
C TYR A 129 11.92 11.41 9.52
N GLY A 130 12.59 11.05 10.59
CA GLY A 130 13.15 9.74 10.81
C GLY A 130 12.97 9.24 12.22
N LEU A 131 13.47 8.03 12.46
CA LEU A 131 13.49 7.41 13.78
C LEU A 131 14.94 7.11 14.19
N THR A 132 15.26 7.42 15.44
CA THR A 132 16.53 7.06 16.11
C THR A 132 16.21 6.32 17.39
N GLN A 133 17.08 5.42 17.84
CA GLN A 133 16.91 4.81 19.15
C GLN A 133 17.09 5.89 20.24
N LYS A 134 16.27 5.84 21.29
CA LYS A 134 16.34 6.82 22.39
C LYS A 134 17.74 6.91 22.99
N GLY A 135 18.32 8.11 22.97
CA GLY A 135 19.68 8.37 23.46
C GLY A 135 20.81 8.02 22.49
N MET A 136 20.49 7.56 21.28
CA MET A 136 21.41 7.39 20.15
C MET A 136 21.21 8.50 19.11
N LYS A 137 22.24 8.74 18.29
CA LYS A 137 22.19 9.64 17.12
C LYS A 137 22.34 8.86 15.82
N GLU A 138 21.81 7.64 15.79
CA GLU A 138 21.93 6.73 14.65
C GLU A 138 20.53 6.43 14.13
N PHE A 139 20.37 6.56 12.81
CA PHE A 139 19.09 6.35 12.16
C PHE A 139 18.71 4.86 12.17
N MET A 140 17.44 4.56 12.43
CA MET A 140 16.95 3.19 12.43
C MET A 140 17.00 2.60 11.03
N VAL A 141 17.60 1.42 10.90
CA VAL A 141 17.41 0.55 9.73
C VAL A 141 16.50 -0.59 10.16
N VAL A 142 15.41 -0.78 9.42
CA VAL A 142 14.47 -1.88 9.65
C VAL A 142 14.84 -3.02 8.73
N SER A 143 14.81 -4.24 9.26
CA SER A 143 14.92 -5.45 8.46
C SER A 143 13.62 -6.23 8.50
N ASP A 144 13.10 -6.60 7.33
CA ASP A 144 12.00 -7.56 7.22
C ASP A 144 12.60 -8.98 7.07
N GLU A 145 12.29 -9.86 8.03
CA GLU A 145 12.74 -11.25 8.03
C GLU A 145 11.88 -12.16 7.13
N ASN A 146 10.80 -11.64 6.52
CA ASN A 146 9.96 -12.40 5.59
C ASN A 146 10.60 -12.46 4.18
N ASP A 147 11.64 -13.29 4.08
CA ASP A 147 12.28 -14.04 2.97
C ASP A 147 11.87 -13.90 1.47
N HIS A 148 11.28 -12.81 0.99
CA HIS A 148 10.97 -12.61 -0.45
C HIS A 148 11.61 -11.37 -1.11
N PHE A 149 12.27 -10.51 -0.34
CA PHE A 149 12.98 -9.35 -0.88
C PHE A 149 14.49 -9.48 -0.67
N GLU A 150 15.29 -9.28 -1.73
CA GLU A 150 16.72 -8.98 -1.61
C GLU A 150 16.96 -7.64 -0.85
N GLU A 151 15.89 -6.88 -0.57
CA GLU A 151 15.80 -5.56 0.06
C GLU A 151 15.63 -5.62 1.59
N SER A 152 16.30 -6.57 2.23
CA SER A 152 16.16 -6.93 3.65
C SER A 152 16.49 -5.83 4.67
N HIS A 153 16.93 -4.64 4.24
CA HIS A 153 17.31 -3.54 5.12
C HIS A 153 16.92 -2.20 4.47
N PHE A 154 16.00 -1.48 5.11
CA PHE A 154 15.57 -0.17 4.63
C PHE A 154 15.56 0.88 5.73
N MET A 155 15.80 2.13 5.32
CA MET A 155 15.72 3.30 6.18
C MET A 155 14.32 3.92 6.07
N PRO A 156 13.50 3.94 7.14
CA PRO A 156 12.18 4.51 7.07
C PRO A 156 12.23 6.03 7.27
N VAL A 157 11.72 6.77 6.29
CA VAL A 157 11.67 8.24 6.29
C VAL A 157 10.26 8.70 5.99
N TRP A 158 9.88 9.84 6.54
CA TRP A 158 8.56 10.44 6.31
C TRP A 158 8.72 11.88 5.83
N SER A 159 7.83 12.30 4.92
CA SER A 159 7.77 13.68 4.47
C SER A 159 7.09 14.59 5.49
N LEU A 160 6.24 14.02 6.36
CA LEU A 160 5.46 14.76 7.36
C LEU A 160 5.64 14.19 8.77
N SER A 161 5.93 15.07 9.74
CA SER A 161 6.13 14.68 11.15
C SER A 161 4.94 13.94 11.76
N GLN A 162 3.71 14.25 11.32
CA GLN A 162 2.50 13.59 11.83
C GLN A 162 2.41 12.13 11.38
N ARG A 163 2.82 11.82 10.14
CA ARG A 163 2.86 10.44 9.63
C ARG A 163 3.87 9.62 10.43
N ALA A 164 5.06 10.17 10.63
CA ALA A 164 6.13 9.58 11.42
C ALA A 164 5.69 9.31 12.88
N LYS A 165 5.04 10.29 13.53
CA LYS A 165 4.52 10.15 14.91
C LYS A 165 3.55 9.00 15.08
N ARG A 166 2.66 8.81 14.11
CA ARG A 166 1.67 7.74 14.15
C ARG A 166 2.35 6.37 14.14
N VAL A 167 3.29 6.15 13.22
CA VAL A 167 4.03 4.88 13.14
C VAL A 167 4.94 4.68 14.36
N ALA A 168 5.64 5.73 14.80
CA ALA A 168 6.47 5.66 16.00
C ALA A 168 5.67 5.21 17.24
N HIS A 169 4.45 5.72 17.37
CA HIS A 169 3.57 5.37 18.49
C HIS A 169 3.06 3.94 18.43
N GLU A 170 2.72 3.44 17.24
CA GLU A 170 2.08 2.13 17.06
C GLU A 170 3.10 0.98 16.96
N ASP A 171 4.24 1.20 16.30
CA ASP A 171 5.18 0.14 15.94
C ASP A 171 6.57 0.28 16.60
N PHE A 172 6.94 1.49 17.08
CA PHE A 172 8.31 1.78 17.53
C PHE A 172 8.35 2.57 18.85
N GLU A 173 7.66 2.11 19.90
CA GLU A 173 7.54 2.82 21.20
C GLU A 173 8.88 3.23 21.84
N SER A 174 9.98 2.54 21.51
CA SER A 174 11.33 2.80 22.06
C SER A 174 12.17 3.80 21.25
N PHE A 175 11.65 4.31 20.13
CA PHE A 175 12.33 5.21 19.23
C PHE A 175 11.89 6.67 19.41
N GLU A 176 12.78 7.59 19.05
CA GLU A 176 12.55 9.02 19.05
C GLU A 176 12.54 9.53 17.60
N LEU A 177 11.70 10.53 17.36
CA LEU A 177 11.65 11.21 16.08
C LEU A 177 12.80 12.19 15.96
N ILE A 178 13.41 12.20 14.79
CA ILE A 178 14.38 13.22 14.38
C ILE A 178 13.91 13.89 13.11
N ASP A 179 14.18 15.18 13.02
CA ASP A 179 14.09 16.00 11.83
C ASP A 179 15.48 16.10 11.19
N VAL A 180 15.51 16.02 9.87
CA VAL A 180 16.74 16.00 9.08
C VAL A 180 16.57 16.97 7.93
N GLU A 181 17.48 17.94 7.83
CA GLU A 181 17.51 18.91 6.74
C GLU A 181 17.74 18.20 5.40
N GLY A 182 17.17 18.74 4.32
CA GLY A 182 17.24 18.12 2.99
C GLY A 182 18.65 17.86 2.49
N GLU A 183 19.59 18.78 2.73
CA GLU A 183 21.00 18.61 2.39
C GLU A 183 21.64 17.39 3.10
N VAL A 184 21.36 17.21 4.40
CA VAL A 184 21.87 16.07 5.18
C VAL A 184 21.25 14.77 4.69
N PHE A 185 19.96 14.79 4.37
CA PHE A 185 19.30 13.62 3.82
C PHE A 185 19.83 13.25 2.43
N ALA A 186 20.19 14.23 1.60
CA ALA A 186 20.82 13.99 0.30
C ALA A 186 22.17 13.26 0.44
N GLU A 187 23.00 13.66 1.41
CA GLU A 187 24.25 12.96 1.73
C GLU A 187 24.00 11.49 2.12
N TRP A 188 22.96 11.22 2.91
CA TRP A 188 22.61 9.85 3.27
C TRP A 188 22.11 9.03 2.08
N LEU A 189 21.36 9.64 1.16
CA LEU A 189 20.93 8.95 -0.05
C LEU A 189 22.12 8.55 -0.94
N ASP A 190 23.17 9.36 -0.99
CA ASP A 190 24.42 9.01 -1.69
C ASP A 190 25.10 7.79 -1.04
N GLU A 191 25.20 7.75 0.30
CA GLU A 191 25.77 6.61 1.02
C GLU A 191 24.93 5.33 0.82
N LEU A 192 23.61 5.43 0.95
CA LEU A 192 22.69 4.30 0.76
C LEU A 192 22.70 3.80 -0.68
N ARG A 193 22.82 4.68 -1.68
CA ARG A 193 22.96 4.30 -3.08
C ARG A 193 24.19 3.42 -3.27
N ASP A 194 25.33 3.85 -2.74
CA ASP A 194 26.62 3.18 -2.96
C ASP A 194 26.62 1.76 -2.36
N ASP A 195 25.81 1.54 -1.32
CA ASP A 195 25.59 0.24 -0.67
C ASP A 195 24.40 -0.58 -1.26
N ASN A 196 23.75 -0.12 -2.35
CA ASN A 196 22.52 -0.71 -2.89
C ASN A 196 21.40 -0.88 -1.86
N ARG A 197 21.22 0.10 -0.98
CA ARG A 197 20.19 0.09 0.07
C ARG A 197 18.93 0.84 -0.35
N TYR A 198 17.89 0.54 0.41
CA TYR A 198 16.53 0.99 0.16
C TYR A 198 16.06 1.98 1.22
N VAL A 199 15.09 2.79 0.82
CA VAL A 199 14.42 3.77 1.65
C VAL A 199 12.94 3.43 1.64
N ALA A 200 12.35 3.32 2.82
CA ALA A 200 10.90 3.16 2.94
C ALA A 200 10.29 4.54 3.21
N ILE A 201 9.49 5.03 2.28
CA ILE A 201 8.91 6.38 2.38
C ILE A 201 7.49 6.31 2.93
N ASP A 202 7.19 7.22 3.86
CA ASP A 202 5.86 7.44 4.42
C ASP A 202 5.12 6.14 4.83
N LEU A 203 5.84 5.24 5.49
CA LEU A 203 5.26 4.00 6.01
C LEU A 203 4.00 4.28 6.83
N LYS A 204 3.03 3.36 6.73
CA LYS A 204 1.86 3.24 7.58
C LYS A 204 2.13 2.30 8.76
N PRO A 205 1.29 2.33 9.80
CA PRO A 205 1.36 1.35 10.87
C PRO A 205 1.31 -0.10 10.35
N GLY A 206 2.06 -0.98 10.99
CA GLY A 206 2.32 -2.34 10.50
C GLY A 206 3.49 -2.44 9.52
N VAL A 207 4.31 -1.38 9.40
CA VAL A 207 5.51 -1.32 8.54
C VAL A 207 5.19 -1.62 7.06
N VAL A 208 4.05 -1.13 6.58
CA VAL A 208 3.61 -1.27 5.19
C VAL A 208 3.66 0.07 4.46
N GLY A 209 4.04 0.06 3.19
CA GLY A 209 4.15 1.26 2.37
C GLY A 209 5.08 1.08 1.18
N THR A 210 5.63 2.20 0.69
CA THR A 210 6.45 2.20 -0.52
C THR A 210 7.93 2.10 -0.18
N ILE A 211 8.57 1.04 -0.66
CA ILE A 211 10.02 0.84 -0.62
C ILE A 211 10.60 1.27 -1.97
N VAL A 212 11.64 2.10 -1.93
CA VAL A 212 12.27 2.68 -3.12
C VAL A 212 13.78 2.64 -2.97
N SER A 213 14.50 2.35 -4.06
CA SER A 213 15.96 2.42 -4.04
C SER A 213 16.42 3.86 -3.77
N ALA A 214 17.49 4.01 -2.98
CA ALA A 214 18.06 5.33 -2.69
C ALA A 214 18.41 6.10 -3.97
N GLN A 215 18.92 5.39 -5.00
CA GLN A 215 19.20 5.96 -6.32
C GLN A 215 17.96 6.58 -6.98
N LYS A 216 16.83 5.88 -6.97
CA LYS A 216 15.60 6.36 -7.60
C LYS A 216 15.08 7.59 -6.86
N LEU A 217 15.08 7.55 -5.53
CA LEU A 217 14.63 8.68 -4.71
C LEU A 217 15.54 9.92 -4.87
N ALA A 218 16.86 9.72 -4.90
CA ALA A 218 17.84 10.79 -5.12
C ALA A 218 17.67 11.48 -6.49
N ASN A 219 17.24 10.75 -7.53
CA ASN A 219 17.01 11.33 -8.85
C ASN A 219 15.73 12.19 -8.93
N GLU A 220 14.76 11.94 -8.05
CA GLU A 220 13.46 12.63 -8.03
C GLU A 220 13.49 13.84 -7.09
N LEU A 221 14.30 13.80 -6.02
CA LEU A 221 14.44 14.90 -5.08
C LEU A 221 15.25 16.06 -5.69
N THR A 222 14.68 17.26 -5.62
CA THR A 222 15.39 18.51 -5.87
C THR A 222 15.43 19.30 -4.58
N PHE A 223 16.62 19.43 -4.01
CA PHE A 223 16.93 20.34 -2.91
C PHE A 223 17.44 21.67 -3.47
#